data_AF-A0A6D0IHU8-F1
#
_entry.id   AF-A0A6D0IHU8-F1
#
_cell.length_a   1.000
_cell.length_b   1.000
_cell.length_c   1.000
_cell.angle_alpha   90.00
_cell.angle_beta   90.00
_cell.angle_gamma   90.00
#
_symmetry.space_group_name_H-M   'P 1'
#
loop_
_entity.id
_entity.type
_entity.pdbx_description
1 polymer ?
#
loop_
_entity_poly.entity_id
_entity_poly.type
_entity_poly.pdbx_seq_one_letter_code
_entity_poly.pdbx_strand_id
1 'polypeptide(L)'
;DHVKVAEGLGCKAIRVFKPEDIAPAFEQAKALMAQYRVPVVVEVILERVTNISMGSELDNVMEFEDIADNAADAPTETCFMHYE
;
A
#
# COMPACT_ATOMS: atom_id res chain seq x y z
N ASP A 1 10.90 -11.14 -8.64
CA ASP A 1 9.58 -11.02 -9.28
C ASP A 1 8.57 -11.77 -8.42
N HIS A 2 7.89 -11.07 -7.50
CA HIS A 2 6.97 -11.74 -6.58
C HIS A 2 5.72 -12.27 -7.27
N VAL A 3 5.29 -11.65 -8.38
CA VAL A 3 4.19 -12.16 -9.24
C VAL A 3 4.52 -13.56 -9.72
N LYS A 4 5.69 -13.77 -10.32
CA LYS A 4 6.07 -15.10 -10.86
C LYS A 4 6.19 -16.17 -9.77
N VAL A 5 6.68 -15.79 -8.59
CA VAL A 5 6.75 -16.70 -7.44
C VAL A 5 5.35 -17.06 -6.95
N ALA A 6 4.47 -16.08 -6.77
CA ALA A 6 3.09 -16.31 -6.33
C ALA A 6 2.31 -17.19 -7.33
N GLU A 7 2.46 -16.94 -8.63
CA GLU A 7 1.88 -17.79 -9.68
C GLU A 7 2.40 -19.24 -9.61
N GLY A 8 3.70 -19.42 -9.38
CA GLY A 8 4.31 -20.75 -9.20
C GLY A 8 3.79 -21.51 -7.97
N LEU A 9 3.30 -20.78 -6.95
CA LEU A 9 2.66 -21.34 -5.76
C LEU A 9 1.14 -21.55 -5.93
N GLY A 10 0.59 -21.32 -7.13
CA GLY A 10 -0.81 -21.56 -7.45
C GLY A 10 -1.75 -20.37 -7.20
N CYS A 11 -1.22 -19.20 -6.83
CA CYS A 11 -2.00 -17.98 -6.72
C CYS A 11 -2.27 -17.35 -8.09
N LYS A 12 -3.23 -16.43 -8.17
CA LYS A 12 -3.19 -15.38 -9.21
C LYS A 12 -2.43 -14.18 -8.67
N ALA A 13 -1.86 -13.38 -9.55
CA ALA A 13 -1.12 -12.20 -9.14
C ALA A 13 -1.39 -11.01 -10.07
N ILE A 14 -1.43 -9.81 -9.49
CA ILE A 14 -1.62 -8.53 -10.17
C ILE A 14 -0.48 -7.62 -9.72
N ARG A 15 0.15 -6.91 -10.65
CA ARG A 15 1.14 -5.88 -10.33
C ARG A 15 0.56 -4.50 -10.62
N VAL A 16 0.74 -3.60 -9.67
CA VAL A 16 0.29 -2.21 -9.72
C VAL A 16 1.52 -1.30 -9.67
N PHE A 17 1.56 -0.29 -10.55
CA PHE A 17 2.62 0.71 -10.59
C PHE A 17 2.14 2.11 -10.24
N LYS A 18 0.83 2.35 -10.32
CA LYS A 18 0.25 3.67 -10.11
C LYS A 18 -0.82 3.63 -9.02
N PRO A 19 -0.91 4.65 -8.16
CA PRO A 19 -1.90 4.69 -7.09
C PRO A 19 -3.34 4.55 -7.59
N GLU A 20 -3.69 5.17 -8.71
CA GLU A 20 -5.04 5.11 -9.30
C GLU A 20 -5.49 3.70 -9.71
N ASP A 21 -4.54 2.78 -9.92
CA ASP A 21 -4.80 1.42 -10.34
C ASP A 21 -5.03 0.45 -9.16
N ILE A 22 -4.82 0.89 -7.91
CA ILE A 22 -4.97 0.04 -6.72
C ILE A 22 -6.42 -0.43 -6.54
N ALA A 23 -7.39 0.50 -6.60
CA ALA A 23 -8.80 0.15 -6.43
C ALA A 23 -9.31 -0.77 -7.58
N PRO A 24 -9.04 -0.47 -8.86
CA PRO A 24 -9.32 -1.40 -9.96
C PRO A 24 -8.67 -2.78 -9.78
N ALA A 25 -7.42 -2.85 -9.30
CA ALA A 25 -6.73 -4.11 -9.06
C ALA A 25 -7.41 -4.96 -7.98
N PHE A 26 -7.95 -4.34 -6.93
CA PHE A 26 -8.71 -5.06 -5.91
C PHE A 26 -10.04 -5.62 -6.44
N GLU A 27 -10.75 -4.89 -7.29
CA GLU A 27 -11.97 -5.41 -7.92
C GLU A 27 -11.65 -6.59 -8.85
N GLN A 28 -10.57 -6.48 -9.62
CA GLN A 28 -10.06 -7.60 -10.42
C GLN A 28 -9.66 -8.80 -9.53
N ALA A 29 -8.99 -8.56 -8.40
CA ALA A 29 -8.59 -9.62 -7.49
C ALA A 29 -9.80 -10.37 -6.92
N LYS A 30 -10.87 -9.65 -6.51
CA LYS A 30 -12.13 -10.26 -6.05
C LYS A 30 -12.76 -11.13 -7.14
N ALA A 31 -12.79 -10.66 -8.38
CA ALA A 31 -13.31 -11.43 -9.51
C ALA A 31 -12.49 -12.71 -9.75
N LEU A 32 -11.16 -12.62 -9.72
CA LEU A 32 -10.26 -13.77 -9.86
C LEU A 32 -10.43 -14.78 -8.71
N MET A 33 -10.58 -14.30 -7.47
CA MET A 33 -10.88 -15.16 -6.32
C MET A 33 -12.19 -15.92 -6.49
N ALA A 34 -13.25 -15.24 -6.95
CA ALA A 34 -14.55 -15.84 -7.16
C ALA A 34 -14.54 -16.89 -8.28
N GLN A 35 -13.82 -16.60 -9.38
CA GLN A 35 -13.73 -17.46 -10.55
C GLN A 35 -12.84 -18.69 -10.32
N TYR A 36 -11.62 -18.48 -9.82
CA TYR A 36 -10.61 -19.53 -9.76
C TYR A 36 -10.51 -20.20 -8.38
N ARG A 37 -11.14 -19.62 -7.35
CA ARG A 37 -11.13 -20.15 -5.97
C ARG A 37 -9.72 -20.38 -5.41
N VAL A 38 -8.77 -19.53 -5.81
CA VAL A 38 -7.39 -19.51 -5.30
C VAL A 38 -7.06 -18.12 -4.72
N PRO A 39 -6.04 -18.01 -3.85
CA PRO A 39 -5.58 -16.72 -3.36
C PRO A 39 -5.08 -15.81 -4.50
N VAL A 40 -5.20 -14.50 -4.31
CA VAL A 40 -4.71 -13.49 -5.25
C VAL A 40 -3.76 -12.55 -4.54
N VAL A 41 -2.55 -12.38 -5.10
CA VAL A 41 -1.54 -11.44 -4.61
C VAL A 41 -1.60 -10.16 -5.42
N VAL A 42 -1.74 -9.00 -4.77
CA VAL A 42 -1.60 -7.69 -5.42
C VAL A 42 -0.26 -7.09 -4.98
N GLU A 43 0.70 -7.03 -5.90
CA GLU A 43 2.01 -6.42 -5.67
C GLU A 43 1.98 -4.96 -6.11
N VAL A 44 2.15 -4.04 -5.15
CA VAL A 44 2.24 -2.60 -5.43
C VAL A 44 3.70 -2.21 -5.48
N ILE A 45 4.14 -1.68 -6.62
CA ILE A 45 5.50 -1.20 -6.82
C ILE A 45 5.55 0.26 -6.38
N LEU A 46 6.37 0.51 -5.36
CA LEU A 46 6.69 1.85 -4.90
C LEU A 46 7.99 2.36 -5.53
N GLU A 47 8.23 3.65 -5.38
CA GLU A 47 9.47 4.30 -5.80
C GLU A 47 10.66 3.89 -4.94
N ARG A 48 11.86 3.88 -5.53
CA ARG A 48 13.08 3.35 -4.89
C ARG A 48 13.54 4.13 -3.66
N VAL A 49 13.22 5.42 -3.63
CA VAL A 49 13.56 6.34 -2.54
C VAL A 49 12.26 7.00 -2.14
N THR A 50 11.48 6.29 -1.33
CA THR A 50 10.27 6.86 -0.71
C THR A 50 10.65 7.29 0.70
N ASN A 51 10.21 8.48 1.12
CA ASN A 51 10.23 8.88 2.52
C ASN A 51 9.10 8.15 3.25
N ILE A 52 9.24 6.84 3.44
CA ILE A 52 8.30 6.04 4.22
C ILE A 52 8.76 6.03 5.67
N SER A 53 7.88 6.46 6.57
CA SER A 53 8.07 6.23 8.00
C SER A 53 8.26 4.73 8.22
N MET A 54 9.38 4.36 8.84
CA MET A 54 9.76 2.95 9.02
C MET A 54 9.95 2.64 10.49
N GLY A 55 9.58 1.42 10.87
CA GLY A 55 9.57 0.97 12.25
C GLY A 55 9.75 -0.54 12.34
N SER A 56 10.12 -1.04 13.52
CA SER A 56 10.14 -2.49 13.74
C SER A 56 8.73 -3.07 13.78
N GLU A 57 7.77 -2.28 14.28
CA GLU A 57 6.37 -2.62 14.49
C GLU A 57 5.49 -1.39 14.21
N LEU A 58 4.17 -1.58 14.11
CA LEU A 58 3.19 -0.52 13.80
C LEU A 58 3.18 0.61 14.83
N ASP A 59 3.44 0.30 16.10
CA ASP A 59 3.53 1.26 17.20
C ASP A 59 4.93 1.86 17.38
N ASN A 60 5.92 1.33 16.65
CA ASN A 60 7.31 1.78 16.71
C ASN A 60 7.79 2.31 15.36
N VAL A 61 6.94 3.10 14.69
CA VAL A 61 7.24 3.78 13.44
C VAL A 61 7.97 5.10 13.73
N MET A 62 9.10 5.32 13.06
CA MET A 62 9.84 6.57 13.11
C MET A 62 9.51 7.40 11.87
N GLU A 63 9.00 8.61 12.08
CA GLU A 63 8.80 9.60 11.04
C GLU A 63 10.04 10.51 10.96
N PHE A 64 10.52 10.78 9.76
CA PHE A 64 11.77 11.54 9.55
C PHE A 64 11.53 13.04 9.39
N GLU A 65 10.28 13.45 9.15
CA GLU A 65 9.85 14.84 8.97
C GLU A 65 9.14 15.34 10.23
N ASP A 66 9.08 16.66 10.40
CA ASP A 66 8.31 17.28 11.47
C ASP A 66 6.80 16.99 11.28
N ILE A 67 6.07 16.91 12.39
CA ILE A 67 4.62 16.72 12.38
C ILE A 67 3.98 17.89 11.62
N ALA A 68 3.06 17.59 10.71
CA ALA A 68 2.27 18.61 10.04
C ALA A 68 1.34 19.30 11.06
N ASP A 69 1.71 20.52 11.46
CA ASP A 69 1.00 21.29 12.50
C ASP A 69 -0.07 22.21 11.90
N ASN A 70 0.00 22.51 10.61
CA ASN A 70 -0.96 23.39 9.96
C ASN A 70 -1.31 22.94 8.53
N ALA A 71 -2.40 23.50 7.99
CA ALA A 71 -2.92 23.13 6.67
C ALA A 71 -1.97 23.46 5.50
N ALA A 72 -0.95 24.30 5.70
CA ALA A 72 0.09 24.52 4.68
C ALA A 72 1.08 23.36 4.61
N ASP A 73 1.32 22.67 5.73
CA ASP A 73 2.28 21.56 5.82
C ASP A 73 1.72 20.30 5.14
N ALA A 74 0.41 20.05 5.29
CA ALA A 74 -0.28 18.92 4.68
C ALA A 74 -1.66 19.34 4.14
N PRO A 75 -1.74 19.91 2.93
CA PRO A 75 -2.98 20.49 2.39
C PRO A 75 -4.04 19.44 2.04
N THR A 76 -3.66 18.16 1.95
CA THR A 76 -4.57 17.04 1.64
C THR A 76 -4.87 16.13 2.83
N GLU A 77 -4.15 16.28 3.94
CA GLU A 77 -4.25 15.46 5.16
C GLU A 77 -4.12 16.38 6.37
N THR A 78 -5.22 16.70 7.06
CA THR A 78 -5.15 17.60 8.23
C THR A 78 -5.30 16.82 9.52
N CYS A 79 -4.21 16.63 10.26
CA CYS A 79 -4.26 16.00 11.59
C CYS A 79 -4.66 17.07 12.63
N PHE A 80 -5.95 17.18 12.94
CA PHE A 80 -6.48 18.16 13.91
C PHE A 80 -6.40 17.70 15.39
N MET A 81 -5.68 16.62 15.70
CA MET A 81 -5.71 16.03 17.03
C MET A 81 -4.52 16.48 17.88
N HIS A 82 -4.75 17.51 18.71
CA HIS A 82 -3.90 17.75 19.87
C HIS A 82 -4.23 16.69 20.93
N TYR A 83 -3.33 15.74 21.17
CA TYR A 83 -3.41 14.88 22.35
C TYR A 83 -2.84 15.66 23.55
N GLU A 84 -3.69 15.93 24.55
CA GLU A 84 -3.26 16.40 25.89
C GLU A 84 -2.58 15.27 26.69
#